data_AF-A0A293MNE5-F1
#
_entry.id   AF-A0A293MNE5-F1
#
_cell.length_a   1.000
_cell.length_b   1.000
_cell.length_c   1.000
_cell.angle_alpha   90.00
_cell.angle_beta   90.00
_cell.angle_gamma   90.00
#
_symmetry.space_group_name_H-M   'P 1'
#
loop_
_entity.id
_entity.type
_entity.pdbx_description
1 polymer ?
#
loop_
_entity_poly.entity_id
_entity_poly.type
_entity_poly.pdbx_seq_one_letter_code
_entity_poly.pdbx_strand_id
1 'polypeptide(L)'
;MDLHAKQKLVKCLLQCEDIQLACSEPLYLVLSVIHFWLRKSTEPTNENLLRSLLLSMVLLRLSPKSKQPSRKGGAKLVAPCNDKQMSHETLNITVILNVPELPDVVAQNAVRNLSKYFSRPVHNCARLFDSDLTYSCSQLQTCLLFARYINRTLQMPYADTEFHFVLNGTFLYNFTKELDSRAQPDLFISEYLGRGSVLDTAFSEFYKLFRETVPDKCFKERSSYRNAAKPRKNKKHAFKQNALDDEVTIRDSKCDDPDVLLSNRFHELL
;
A
#
# COMPACT_ATOMS: atom_id res chain seq x y z
N MET A 1 16.71 -21.47 15.16
CA MET A 1 17.32 -20.15 15.41
C MET A 1 16.38 -19.39 16.33
N ASP A 2 16.86 -18.83 17.43
CA ASP A 2 16.03 -17.99 18.30
C ASP A 2 15.65 -16.66 17.60
N LEU A 3 14.64 -15.96 18.13
CA LEU A 3 14.15 -14.70 17.55
C LEU A 3 15.23 -13.62 17.47
N HIS A 4 16.13 -13.57 18.46
CA HIS A 4 17.18 -12.57 18.52
C HIS A 4 18.23 -12.77 17.40
N ALA A 5 18.64 -14.01 17.16
CA ALA A 5 19.53 -14.38 16.06
C ALA A 5 18.89 -14.13 14.69
N LYS A 6 17.58 -14.41 14.53
CA LYS A 6 16.84 -14.06 13.30
C LYS A 6 16.84 -12.55 13.05
N GLN A 7 16.50 -11.76 14.07
CA GLN A 7 16.51 -10.29 13.97
C GLN A 7 17.90 -9.76 13.65
N LYS A 8 18.95 -10.28 14.30
CA LYS A 8 20.33 -9.90 14.01
C LYS A 8 20.74 -10.21 12.56
N LEU A 9 20.32 -11.36 12.04
CA LEU A 9 20.56 -11.75 10.65
C LEU A 9 19.90 -10.76 9.67
N VAL A 10 18.62 -10.42 9.87
CA VAL A 10 17.91 -9.45 9.01
C VAL A 10 18.54 -8.06 9.11
N LYS A 11 18.88 -7.61 10.33
CA LYS A 11 19.57 -6.33 10.53
C LYS A 11 20.88 -6.24 9.76
N CYS A 12 21.66 -7.34 9.76
CA CYS A 12 22.91 -7.44 9.01
C CYS A 12 22.66 -7.40 7.50
N LEU A 13 21.74 -8.23 7.00
CA LEU A 13 21.42 -8.33 5.57
C LEU A 13 20.87 -7.04 4.98
N LEU A 14 20.00 -6.36 5.74
CA LEU A 14 19.33 -5.13 5.32
C LEU A 14 20.04 -3.86 5.82
N GLN A 15 21.17 -3.98 6.51
CA GLN A 15 21.93 -2.85 7.06
C GLN A 15 21.05 -1.89 7.89
N CYS A 16 20.17 -2.45 8.72
CA CYS A 16 19.15 -1.71 9.46
C CYS A 16 19.30 -1.89 10.99
N GLU A 17 20.53 -1.69 11.48
CA GLU A 17 20.89 -1.88 12.90
C GLU A 17 20.06 -1.01 13.86
N ASP A 18 19.70 0.19 13.39
CA ASP A 18 18.97 1.23 14.12
C ASP A 18 17.50 0.86 14.41
N ILE A 19 16.94 -0.17 13.75
CA ILE A 19 15.54 -0.56 13.96
C ILE A 19 15.39 -1.32 15.27
N GLN A 20 14.73 -0.69 16.25
CA GLN A 20 14.31 -1.32 17.50
C GLN A 20 12.77 -1.36 17.60
N LEU A 21 12.14 -2.06 16.66
CA LEU A 21 10.68 -2.23 16.67
C LEU A 21 10.31 -3.49 17.45
N ALA A 22 9.63 -3.30 18.58
CA ALA A 22 8.99 -4.38 19.33
C ALA A 22 7.72 -4.82 18.57
N CYS A 23 7.86 -5.80 17.67
CA CYS A 23 6.75 -6.34 16.88
C CYS A 23 6.94 -7.85 16.62
N SER A 24 5.89 -8.51 16.14
CA SER A 24 5.97 -9.94 15.77
C SER A 24 6.98 -10.19 14.65
N GLU A 25 7.39 -11.46 14.55
CA GLU A 25 8.36 -11.90 13.55
C GLU A 25 7.93 -11.59 12.09
N PRO A 26 6.70 -11.88 11.62
CA PRO A 26 6.30 -11.55 10.25
C PRO A 26 6.25 -10.03 10.00
N LEU A 27 5.88 -9.24 11.01
CA LEU A 27 5.79 -7.79 10.87
C LEU A 27 7.18 -7.17 10.83
N TYR A 28 8.10 -7.71 11.64
CA TYR A 28 9.48 -7.28 11.70
C TYR A 28 10.16 -7.37 10.33
N LEU A 29 9.98 -8.48 9.61
CA LEU A 29 10.56 -8.64 8.27
C LEU A 29 10.02 -7.57 7.30
N VAL A 30 8.71 -7.38 7.25
CA VAL A 30 8.08 -6.37 6.37
C VAL A 30 8.60 -4.97 6.68
N LEU A 31 8.57 -4.57 7.96
CA LEU A 31 8.98 -3.24 8.39
C LEU A 31 10.48 -3.00 8.15
N SER A 32 11.31 -4.04 8.31
CA SER A 32 12.74 -3.95 8.00
C SER A 32 12.99 -3.76 6.51
N VAL A 33 12.21 -4.42 5.64
CA VAL A 33 12.30 -4.24 4.18
C VAL A 33 11.83 -2.85 3.77
N ILE A 34 10.73 -2.34 4.35
CA ILE A 34 10.26 -0.97 4.11
C ILE A 34 11.34 0.04 4.52
N HIS A 35 11.97 -0.16 5.67
CA HIS A 35 13.06 0.70 6.15
C HIS A 35 14.28 0.67 5.24
N PHE A 36 14.70 -0.53 4.81
CA PHE A 36 15.75 -0.71 3.82
C PHE A 36 15.45 0.04 2.52
N TRP A 37 14.23 -0.13 2.00
CA TRP A 37 13.77 0.56 0.79
C TRP A 37 13.85 2.08 0.95
N LEU A 38 13.33 2.64 2.05
CA LEU A 38 13.38 4.09 2.30
C LEU A 38 14.83 4.62 2.35
N ARG A 39 15.76 3.87 2.94
CA ARG A 39 17.17 4.27 3.07
C ARG A 39 17.99 4.11 1.79
N LYS A 40 17.60 3.16 0.93
CA LYS A 40 18.38 2.75 -0.25
C LYS A 40 17.68 3.05 -1.57
N SER A 41 16.48 3.64 -1.54
CA SER A 41 15.82 4.11 -2.74
C SER A 41 16.73 5.11 -3.46
N THR A 42 16.67 5.06 -4.78
CA THR A 42 17.47 5.92 -5.67
C THR A 42 17.13 7.39 -5.51
N GLU A 43 15.90 7.69 -5.08
CA GLU A 43 15.43 9.04 -4.81
C GLU A 43 14.76 9.10 -3.43
N PRO A 44 14.75 10.28 -2.76
CA PRO A 44 13.93 10.47 -1.59
C PRO A 44 12.46 10.13 -1.90
N THR A 45 11.80 9.45 -0.98
CA THR A 45 10.44 8.94 -1.16
C THR A 45 9.39 9.98 -0.74
N ASN A 46 8.18 9.89 -1.27
CA ASN A 46 7.05 10.68 -0.76
C ASN A 46 6.63 10.18 0.63
N GLU A 47 6.66 11.04 1.66
CA GLU A 47 6.23 10.66 3.01
C GLU A 47 4.75 10.25 3.08
N ASN A 48 3.90 10.78 2.20
CA ASN A 48 2.50 10.35 2.10
C ASN A 48 2.36 8.93 1.50
N LEU A 49 3.36 8.46 0.74
CA LEU A 49 3.42 7.06 0.32
C LEU A 49 3.67 6.15 1.53
N LEU A 50 4.55 6.55 2.46
CA LEU A 50 4.75 5.80 3.70
C LEU A 50 3.47 5.76 4.55
N ARG A 51 2.76 6.88 4.71
CA ARG A 51 1.45 6.91 5.39
C ARG A 51 0.45 5.95 4.75
N SER A 52 0.32 6.01 3.42
CA SER A 52 -0.57 5.14 2.66
C SER A 52 -0.19 3.67 2.77
N LEU A 53 1.10 3.38 2.79
CA LEU A 53 1.66 2.04 2.95
C LEU A 53 1.28 1.45 4.30
N LEU A 54 1.64 2.10 5.40
CA LEU A 54 1.33 1.62 6.75
C LEU A 54 -0.17 1.52 6.99
N LEU A 55 -0.96 2.45 6.46
CA LEU A 55 -2.42 2.39 6.56
C LEU A 55 -2.99 1.21 5.77
N SER A 56 -2.48 0.96 4.56
CA SER A 56 -2.90 -0.20 3.75
C SER A 56 -2.67 -1.51 4.49
N MET A 57 -1.53 -1.64 5.17
CA MET A 57 -1.21 -2.82 5.99
C MET A 57 -2.25 -3.05 7.09
N VAL A 58 -2.73 -1.98 7.75
CA VAL A 58 -3.76 -2.06 8.78
C VAL A 58 -5.12 -2.43 8.17
N LEU A 59 -5.55 -1.73 7.12
CA LEU A 59 -6.87 -1.93 6.49
C LEU A 59 -7.06 -3.32 5.89
N LEU A 60 -6.02 -3.87 5.26
CA LEU A 60 -6.08 -5.22 4.69
C LEU A 60 -6.24 -6.30 5.77
N ARG A 61 -5.90 -6.01 7.03
CA ARG A 61 -6.15 -6.90 8.18
C ARG A 61 -7.48 -6.65 8.88
N LEU A 62 -8.04 -5.46 8.74
CA LEU A 62 -9.42 -5.14 9.16
C LEU A 62 -10.49 -5.72 8.25
N SER A 63 -10.13 -5.95 6.99
CA SER A 63 -11.07 -6.47 6.00
C SER A 63 -11.56 -7.85 6.46
N PRO A 64 -12.89 -8.05 6.62
CA PRO A 64 -13.40 -9.33 7.08
C PRO A 64 -12.93 -10.41 6.11
N LYS A 65 -12.21 -11.41 6.63
CA LYS A 65 -11.94 -12.64 5.88
C LYS A 65 -13.31 -13.15 5.50
N SER A 66 -13.68 -13.00 4.24
CA SER A 66 -14.92 -13.55 3.67
C SER A 66 -15.02 -14.97 4.19
N LYS A 67 -15.98 -15.22 5.10
CA LYS A 67 -16.37 -16.58 5.42
C LYS A 67 -16.87 -17.09 4.08
N GLN A 68 -16.04 -17.85 3.37
CA GLN A 68 -16.47 -18.50 2.14
C GLN A 68 -17.82 -19.14 2.45
N PRO A 69 -18.90 -18.77 1.74
CA PRO A 69 -20.13 -19.51 1.89
C PRO A 69 -19.79 -20.94 1.52
N SER A 70 -19.84 -21.84 2.52
CA SER A 70 -19.66 -23.26 2.32
C SER A 70 -20.59 -23.66 1.18
N ARG A 71 -20.04 -23.94 0.00
CA ARG A 71 -20.79 -24.41 -1.16
C ARG A 71 -21.45 -25.72 -0.76
N LYS A 72 -22.73 -25.65 -0.35
CA LYS A 72 -23.63 -26.79 -0.37
C LYS A 72 -24.12 -26.94 -1.82
N GLY A 73 -23.75 -28.06 -2.43
CA GLY A 73 -24.43 -28.59 -3.61
C GLY A 73 -23.59 -28.63 -4.88
N GLY A 74 -23.19 -29.84 -5.29
CA GLY A 74 -22.68 -30.12 -6.63
C GLY A 74 -21.51 -31.11 -6.63
N ALA A 75 -21.80 -32.39 -6.83
CA ALA A 75 -20.85 -33.49 -6.78
C ALA A 75 -19.87 -33.55 -7.97
N LYS A 76 -18.70 -34.16 -7.69
CA LYS A 76 -17.73 -34.83 -8.59
C LYS A 76 -16.84 -33.95 -9.49
N LEU A 77 -15.61 -33.75 -9.03
CA LEU A 77 -14.43 -34.45 -9.57
C LEU A 77 -13.27 -34.35 -8.56
N VAL A 78 -12.68 -35.51 -8.28
CA VAL A 78 -11.69 -35.76 -7.24
C VAL A 78 -10.32 -35.27 -7.71
N ALA A 79 -9.69 -34.38 -6.94
CA ALA A 79 -8.25 -34.20 -6.90
C ALA A 79 -7.83 -34.06 -5.43
N PRO A 80 -6.89 -34.87 -4.92
CA PRO A 80 -6.47 -34.80 -3.53
C PRO A 80 -5.41 -33.70 -3.39
N CYS A 81 -5.83 -32.46 -3.14
CA CYS A 81 -4.90 -31.48 -2.61
C CYS A 81 -4.98 -31.55 -1.08
N ASN A 82 -3.89 -32.00 -0.47
CA ASN A 82 -3.68 -32.01 0.97
C ASN A 82 -3.71 -30.56 1.49
N ASP A 83 -4.89 -30.07 1.86
CA ASP A 83 -5.05 -28.92 2.74
C ASP A 83 -4.64 -29.33 4.17
N LYS A 84 -3.34 -29.52 4.36
CA LYS A 84 -2.76 -29.30 5.67
C LYS A 84 -2.79 -27.79 5.88
N GLN A 85 -3.79 -27.33 6.63
CA GLN A 85 -3.76 -26.06 7.35
C GLN A 85 -2.47 -26.02 8.19
N MET A 86 -1.35 -25.60 7.58
CA MET A 86 -0.30 -24.94 8.34
C MET A 86 -0.94 -23.65 8.83
N SER A 87 -1.05 -23.53 10.14
CA SER A 87 -1.36 -22.28 10.82
C SER A 87 -0.29 -21.26 10.46
N HIS A 88 -0.41 -20.61 9.30
CA HIS A 88 0.40 -19.47 8.93
C HIS A 88 0.10 -18.39 9.97
N GLU A 89 1.11 -18.04 10.77
CA GLU A 89 1.11 -16.86 11.65
C GLU A 89 0.83 -15.63 10.80
N THR A 90 -0.46 -15.36 10.61
CA THR A 90 -0.91 -14.28 9.76
C THR A 90 -0.79 -13.00 10.58
N LEU A 91 -0.22 -11.95 9.99
CA LEU A 91 -0.21 -10.61 10.57
C LEU A 91 -1.64 -10.25 11.03
N ASN A 92 -1.87 -10.22 12.34
CA ASN A 92 -3.13 -9.80 12.95
C ASN A 92 -3.04 -8.31 13.26
N ILE A 93 -4.16 -7.59 13.27
CA ILE A 93 -4.17 -6.18 13.64
C ILE A 93 -3.67 -5.94 15.07
N THR A 94 -3.99 -6.82 16.02
CA THR A 94 -3.47 -6.78 17.39
C THR A 94 -1.94 -6.77 17.39
N VAL A 95 -1.34 -7.45 16.42
CA VAL A 95 0.11 -7.55 16.27
C VAL A 95 0.71 -6.32 15.57
N ILE A 96 -0.06 -5.62 14.74
CA ILE A 96 0.39 -4.41 14.03
C ILE A 96 0.26 -3.18 14.94
N LEU A 97 -0.89 -3.03 15.58
CA LEU A 97 -1.25 -1.82 16.33
C LEU A 97 -1.08 -1.98 17.85
N ASN A 98 -0.75 -3.16 18.36
CA ASN A 98 -0.70 -3.47 19.79
C ASN A 98 -2.01 -3.14 20.54
N VAL A 99 -3.16 -3.22 19.85
CA VAL A 99 -4.49 -2.95 20.41
C VAL A 99 -5.16 -4.28 20.81
N PRO A 100 -5.52 -4.48 22.09
CA PRO A 100 -6.10 -5.74 22.58
C PRO A 100 -7.46 -6.05 21.96
N GLU A 101 -8.33 -5.03 21.82
CA GLU A 101 -9.67 -5.19 21.27
C GLU A 101 -10.05 -3.95 20.46
N LEU A 102 -10.30 -4.15 19.16
CA LEU A 102 -10.82 -3.09 18.29
C LEU A 102 -12.31 -3.35 18.04
N PRO A 103 -13.23 -2.41 18.35
CA PRO A 103 -14.65 -2.60 18.10
C PRO A 103 -14.93 -2.82 16.61
N ASP A 104 -15.70 -3.87 16.27
CA ASP A 104 -16.04 -4.24 14.90
C ASP A 104 -16.65 -3.08 14.09
N VAL A 105 -17.47 -2.26 14.75
CA VAL A 105 -18.10 -1.10 14.13
C VAL A 105 -17.04 -0.07 13.67
N VAL A 106 -16.00 0.15 14.47
CA VAL A 106 -14.91 1.08 14.13
C VAL A 106 -14.11 0.53 12.95
N ALA A 107 -13.77 -0.76 13.00
CA ALA A 107 -13.08 -1.45 11.92
C ALA A 107 -13.85 -1.37 10.58
N GLN A 108 -15.13 -1.73 10.60
CA GLN A 108 -15.99 -1.72 9.43
C GLN A 108 -16.19 -0.32 8.85
N ASN A 109 -16.34 0.69 9.72
CA ASN A 109 -16.47 2.08 9.28
C ASN A 109 -15.19 2.56 8.59
N ALA A 110 -14.02 2.29 9.16
CA ALA A 110 -12.74 2.66 8.54
C ALA A 110 -12.55 1.99 7.17
N VAL A 111 -12.81 0.68 7.07
CA VAL A 111 -12.74 -0.05 5.79
C VAL A 111 -13.73 0.53 4.78
N ARG A 112 -14.97 0.82 5.20
CA ARG A 112 -15.98 1.42 4.33
C ARG A 112 -15.57 2.80 3.83
N ASN A 113 -15.08 3.67 4.71
CA ASN A 113 -14.66 5.02 4.37
C ASN A 113 -13.50 5.01 3.35
N LEU A 114 -12.57 4.06 3.50
CA LEU A 114 -11.37 3.95 2.67
C LEU A 114 -11.54 3.03 1.44
N SER A 115 -12.67 2.31 1.34
CA SER A 115 -12.97 1.36 0.26
C SER A 115 -12.82 1.96 -1.15
N LYS A 116 -13.22 3.22 -1.34
CA LYS A 116 -13.14 3.92 -2.63
C LYS A 116 -11.73 4.02 -3.20
N TYR A 117 -10.70 3.94 -2.35
CA TYR A 117 -9.30 4.02 -2.80
C TYR A 117 -8.77 2.69 -3.33
N PHE A 118 -9.47 1.58 -3.09
CA PHE A 118 -9.15 0.27 -3.67
C PHE A 118 -9.65 0.11 -5.11
N SER A 119 -10.54 0.99 -5.56
CA SER A 119 -11.06 1.00 -6.92
C SER A 119 -10.01 1.45 -7.93
N ARG A 120 -10.06 0.88 -9.14
CA ARG A 120 -9.12 1.20 -10.22
C ARG A 120 -9.05 2.71 -10.47
N PRO A 121 -7.85 3.32 -10.57
CA PRO A 121 -7.73 4.74 -10.86
C PRO A 121 -8.40 5.08 -12.19
N VAL A 122 -9.18 6.16 -12.19
CA VAL A 122 -9.68 6.77 -13.43
C VAL A 122 -8.68 7.84 -13.84
N HIS A 123 -7.88 7.54 -14.85
CA HIS A 123 -6.98 8.50 -15.48
C HIS A 123 -7.75 9.30 -16.53
N ASN A 124 -7.64 10.62 -16.47
CA ASN A 124 -8.21 11.53 -17.45
C ASN A 124 -7.32 12.76 -17.59
N CYS A 125 -7.66 13.70 -18.49
CA CYS A 125 -6.88 14.91 -18.71
C CYS A 125 -6.67 15.76 -17.44
N ALA A 126 -7.53 15.61 -16.42
CA ALA A 126 -7.40 16.29 -15.13
C ALA A 126 -6.58 15.48 -14.10
N ARG A 127 -6.44 14.16 -14.28
CA ARG A 127 -5.71 13.24 -13.40
C ARG A 127 -4.65 12.49 -14.20
N LEU A 128 -3.54 13.16 -14.40
CA LEU A 128 -2.37 12.59 -15.08
C LEU A 128 -1.79 11.42 -14.28
N PHE A 129 -1.27 10.46 -15.02
CA PHE A 129 -0.50 9.36 -14.47
C PHE A 129 0.81 9.87 -13.85
N ASP A 130 1.12 9.40 -12.64
CA ASP A 130 2.36 9.73 -11.94
C ASP A 130 3.33 8.55 -12.01
N SER A 131 4.27 8.66 -12.95
CA SER A 131 5.32 7.66 -13.15
C SER A 131 6.21 7.49 -11.93
N ASP A 132 6.51 8.57 -11.20
CA ASP A 132 7.49 8.57 -10.11
C ASP A 132 6.92 7.83 -8.90
N LEU A 133 5.64 8.06 -8.62
CA LEU A 133 4.90 7.34 -7.59
C LEU A 133 4.81 5.84 -7.94
N THR A 134 4.42 5.51 -9.17
CA THR A 134 4.34 4.11 -9.62
C THR A 134 5.71 3.42 -9.58
N TYR A 135 6.77 4.12 -9.97
CA TYR A 135 8.13 3.61 -9.89
C TYR A 135 8.55 3.35 -8.44
N SER A 136 8.27 4.27 -7.53
CA SER A 136 8.53 4.11 -6.09
C SER A 136 7.82 2.88 -5.50
N CYS A 137 6.54 2.69 -5.85
CA CYS A 137 5.79 1.49 -5.47
C CYS A 137 6.43 0.20 -6.04
N SER A 138 6.90 0.25 -7.29
CA SER A 138 7.53 -0.89 -7.95
C SER A 138 8.86 -1.26 -7.28
N GLN A 139 9.68 -0.26 -6.91
CA GLN A 139 10.90 -0.49 -6.14
C GLN A 139 10.62 -1.20 -4.82
N LEU A 140 9.62 -0.76 -4.05
CA LEU A 140 9.22 -1.42 -2.81
C LEU A 140 8.78 -2.87 -3.04
N GLN A 141 7.96 -3.12 -4.07
CA GLN A 141 7.52 -4.47 -4.43
C GLN A 141 8.70 -5.37 -4.76
N THR A 142 9.69 -4.86 -5.51
CA THR A 142 10.93 -5.57 -5.81
C THR A 142 11.71 -5.89 -4.53
N CYS A 143 11.86 -4.95 -3.60
CA CYS A 143 12.53 -5.20 -2.32
C CYS A 143 11.84 -6.33 -1.52
N LEU A 144 10.51 -6.34 -1.47
CA LEU A 144 9.75 -7.39 -0.76
C LEU A 144 9.89 -8.75 -1.44
N LEU A 145 9.88 -8.79 -2.78
CA LEU A 145 10.11 -10.02 -3.55
C LEU A 145 11.49 -10.60 -3.23
N PHE A 146 12.54 -9.79 -3.29
CA PHE A 146 13.90 -10.25 -2.97
C PHE A 146 14.05 -10.65 -1.51
N ALA A 147 13.43 -9.93 -0.57
CA ALA A 147 13.41 -10.32 0.84
C ALA A 147 12.78 -11.72 1.03
N ARG A 148 11.72 -12.03 0.27
CA ARG A 148 11.14 -13.38 0.24
C ARG A 148 12.12 -14.43 -0.24
N TYR A 149 12.83 -14.16 -1.35
CA TYR A 149 13.82 -15.10 -1.89
C TYR A 149 15.00 -15.31 -0.95
N ILE A 150 15.47 -14.26 -0.29
CA ILE A 150 16.51 -14.34 0.74
C ILE A 150 16.00 -15.20 1.91
N ASN A 151 14.78 -14.94 2.40
CA ASN A 151 14.17 -15.72 3.46
C ASN A 151 14.08 -17.22 3.09
N ARG A 152 13.64 -17.55 1.88
CA ARG A 152 13.59 -18.94 1.37
C ARG A 152 14.97 -19.58 1.27
N THR A 153 15.95 -18.85 0.73
CA THR A 153 17.33 -19.34 0.56
C THR A 153 17.98 -19.66 1.91
N LEU A 154 17.66 -18.89 2.94
CA LEU A 154 18.14 -19.07 4.31
C LEU A 154 17.37 -20.14 5.10
N GLN A 155 16.60 -20.99 4.42
CA GLN A 155 15.75 -22.03 5.02
C GLN A 155 14.63 -21.46 5.90
N MET A 156 14.02 -20.36 5.47
CA MET A 156 12.85 -19.75 6.11
C MET A 156 13.06 -19.38 7.59
N PRO A 157 14.06 -18.53 7.92
CA PRO A 157 14.21 -18.02 9.27
C PRO A 157 12.96 -17.26 9.73
N TYR A 158 12.20 -16.65 8.80
CA TYR A 158 10.91 -16.02 9.04
C TYR A 158 9.77 -16.81 8.40
N ALA A 159 8.57 -16.74 8.98
CA ALA A 159 7.35 -17.26 8.34
C ALA A 159 7.15 -16.66 6.93
N ASP A 160 6.66 -17.47 5.98
CA ASP A 160 6.41 -16.97 4.61
C ASP A 160 5.36 -15.86 4.68
N THR A 161 5.84 -14.64 4.52
CA THR A 161 4.98 -13.46 4.61
C THR A 161 4.34 -13.25 3.26
N GLU A 162 3.02 -13.41 3.23
CA GLU A 162 2.22 -13.16 2.04
C GLU A 162 2.12 -11.66 1.78
N PHE A 163 3.16 -11.08 1.17
CA PHE A 163 3.24 -9.64 0.89
C PHE A 163 2.07 -9.12 0.04
N HIS A 164 1.43 -9.99 -0.74
CA HIS A 164 0.24 -9.67 -1.53
C HIS A 164 -1.00 -9.37 -0.68
N PHE A 165 -1.03 -9.79 0.60
CA PHE A 165 -2.04 -9.40 1.59
C PHE A 165 -1.62 -8.19 2.43
N VAL A 166 -0.44 -7.64 2.18
CA VAL A 166 0.12 -6.50 2.92
C VAL A 166 0.12 -5.24 2.07
N LEU A 167 0.14 -5.38 0.74
CA LEU A 167 0.18 -4.27 -0.20
C LEU A 167 -0.98 -4.32 -1.20
N ASN A 168 -1.58 -3.15 -1.44
CA ASN A 168 -2.48 -2.94 -2.57
C ASN A 168 -2.01 -1.73 -3.39
N GLY A 169 -1.40 -1.97 -4.56
CA GLY A 169 -0.81 -0.91 -5.39
C GLY A 169 -1.81 0.17 -5.82
N THR A 170 -3.06 -0.21 -6.07
CA THR A 170 -4.15 0.72 -6.40
C THR A 170 -4.44 1.66 -5.24
N PHE A 171 -4.59 1.11 -4.03
CA PHE A 171 -4.78 1.89 -2.81
C PHE A 171 -3.59 2.82 -2.57
N LEU A 172 -2.36 2.30 -2.65
CA LEU A 172 -1.15 3.11 -2.44
C LEU A 172 -1.12 4.30 -3.38
N TYR A 173 -1.38 4.09 -4.67
CA TYR A 173 -1.38 5.16 -5.66
C TYR A 173 -2.49 6.19 -5.37
N ASN A 174 -3.74 5.74 -5.25
CA ASN A 174 -4.90 6.61 -5.10
C ASN A 174 -4.86 7.42 -3.79
N PHE A 175 -4.53 6.75 -2.68
CA PHE A 175 -4.53 7.39 -1.37
C PHE A 175 -3.34 8.33 -1.22
N THR A 176 -2.15 7.98 -1.74
CA THR A 176 -1.00 8.90 -1.74
C THR A 176 -1.33 10.19 -2.49
N LYS A 177 -1.90 10.07 -3.70
CA LYS A 177 -2.34 11.24 -4.49
C LYS A 177 -3.37 12.10 -3.78
N GLU A 178 -4.31 11.47 -3.08
CA GLU A 178 -5.27 12.18 -2.27
C GLU A 178 -4.54 12.96 -1.16
N LEU A 179 -3.67 12.32 -0.39
CA LEU A 179 -2.91 12.95 0.69
C LEU A 179 -2.02 14.10 0.20
N ASP A 180 -1.39 13.98 -0.97
CA ASP A 180 -0.58 15.04 -1.58
C ASP A 180 -1.37 16.32 -1.86
N SER A 181 -2.67 16.19 -2.11
CA SER A 181 -3.55 17.35 -2.34
C SER A 181 -3.98 18.05 -1.03
N ARG A 182 -3.84 17.39 0.12
CA ARG A 182 -4.32 17.88 1.42
C ARG A 182 -3.28 18.74 2.13
N ALA A 183 -3.74 19.82 2.76
CA ALA A 183 -2.87 20.67 3.59
C ALA A 183 -2.46 19.96 4.90
N GLN A 184 -3.34 19.13 5.45
CA GLN A 184 -3.12 18.37 6.69
C GLN A 184 -3.44 16.88 6.45
N PRO A 185 -2.49 16.11 5.89
CA PRO A 185 -2.69 14.68 5.60
C PRO A 185 -3.05 13.85 6.84
N ASP A 186 -2.42 14.14 7.98
CA ASP A 186 -2.66 13.39 9.23
C ASP A 186 -4.11 13.59 9.72
N LEU A 187 -4.61 14.82 9.70
CA LEU A 187 -5.99 15.13 10.08
C LEU A 187 -7.01 14.43 9.16
N PHE A 188 -6.69 14.33 7.87
CA PHE A 188 -7.51 13.62 6.89
C PHE A 188 -7.55 12.13 7.18
N ILE A 189 -6.42 11.50 7.52
CA ILE A 189 -6.39 10.09 7.92
C ILE A 189 -7.24 9.88 9.17
N SER A 190 -7.08 10.73 10.19
CA SER A 190 -7.86 10.63 11.43
C SER A 190 -9.36 10.71 11.19
N GLU A 191 -9.84 11.56 10.28
CA GLU A 191 -11.27 11.61 9.92
C GLU A 191 -11.77 10.27 9.37
N TYR A 192 -11.00 9.62 8.49
CA TYR A 192 -11.40 8.37 7.87
C TYR A 192 -11.34 7.17 8.84
N LEU A 193 -10.42 7.20 9.79
CA LEU A 193 -10.30 6.22 10.87
C LEU A 193 -11.32 6.42 11.99
N GLY A 194 -12.06 7.53 11.97
CA GLY A 194 -12.93 7.97 13.06
C GLY A 194 -12.11 8.72 14.11
N ARG A 195 -12.04 10.04 13.96
CA ARG A 195 -11.17 10.92 14.75
C ARG A 195 -11.33 10.67 16.25
N GLY A 196 -10.21 10.41 16.94
CA GLY A 196 -10.17 10.12 18.37
C GLY A 196 -10.63 8.70 18.75
N SER A 197 -10.93 7.84 17.78
CA SER A 197 -11.18 6.43 18.03
C SER A 197 -9.90 5.69 18.42
N VAL A 198 -10.05 4.50 18.98
CA VAL A 198 -8.93 3.60 19.31
C VAL A 198 -8.08 3.30 18.06
N LEU A 199 -8.71 3.18 16.88
CA LEU A 199 -7.99 2.90 15.63
C LEU A 199 -7.15 4.10 15.17
N ASP A 200 -7.69 5.31 15.26
CA ASP A 200 -6.98 6.55 14.91
C ASP A 200 -5.75 6.76 15.82
N THR A 201 -5.95 6.64 17.14
CA THR A 201 -4.87 6.77 18.12
C THR A 201 -3.78 5.72 17.89
N ALA A 202 -4.18 4.45 17.75
CA ALA A 202 -3.22 3.37 17.58
C ALA A 202 -2.46 3.45 16.25
N PHE A 203 -3.13 3.85 15.16
CA PHE A 203 -2.46 4.10 13.89
C PHE A 203 -1.47 5.27 13.98
N SER A 204 -1.87 6.36 14.65
CA SER A 204 -1.02 7.54 14.84
C SER A 204 0.25 7.21 15.63
N GLU A 205 0.11 6.42 16.71
CA GLU A 205 1.24 5.91 17.49
C GLU A 205 2.14 4.98 16.68
N PHE A 206 1.54 4.04 15.95
CA PHE A 206 2.28 3.13 15.07
C PHE A 206 3.07 3.88 13.99
N TYR A 207 2.43 4.84 13.31
CA TYR A 207 3.09 5.69 12.31
C TYR A 207 4.25 6.46 12.93
N LYS A 208 4.02 7.12 14.07
CA LYS A 208 5.05 7.90 14.77
C LYS A 208 6.24 7.03 15.14
N LEU A 209 5.99 5.88 15.77
CA LEU A 209 7.03 4.92 16.16
C LEU A 209 7.88 4.48 14.98
N PHE A 210 7.26 4.12 13.86
CA PHE A 210 8.01 3.72 12.66
C PHE A 210 8.76 4.90 12.04
N ARG A 211 8.11 6.07 11.93
CA ARG A 211 8.67 7.26 11.30
C ARG A 211 9.91 7.80 12.00
N GLU A 212 9.95 7.71 13.33
CA GLU A 212 11.11 8.10 14.16
C GLU A 212 12.36 7.26 13.84
N THR A 213 12.20 6.04 13.30
CA THR A 213 13.33 5.20 12.89
C THR A 213 13.94 5.58 11.54
N VAL A 214 13.27 6.44 10.76
CA VAL A 214 13.67 6.77 9.38
C VAL A 214 14.22 8.21 9.33
N PRO A 215 15.45 8.43 8.84
CA PRO A 215 16.02 9.77 8.70
C PRO A 215 15.24 10.66 7.72
N ASP A 216 15.13 11.96 8.01
CA ASP A 216 14.37 12.92 7.18
C ASP A 216 14.85 13.01 5.73
N LYS A 217 16.16 12.83 5.50
CA LYS A 217 16.76 12.79 4.15
C LYS A 217 16.19 11.71 3.23
N CYS A 218 15.50 10.70 3.79
CA CYS A 218 14.84 9.65 3.01
C CYS A 218 13.55 10.15 2.35
N PHE A 219 13.07 11.34 2.72
CA PHE A 219 11.82 11.90 2.21
C PHE A 219 12.07 13.12 1.33
N LYS A 220 11.25 13.28 0.29
CA LYS A 220 11.26 14.51 -0.52
C LYS A 220 10.88 15.67 0.40
N GLU A 221 11.67 16.74 0.38
CA GLU A 221 11.26 17.99 1.04
C GLU A 221 9.90 18.40 0.48
N ARG A 222 8.98 18.81 1.36
CA ARG A 222 7.73 19.48 0.96
C ARG A 222 8.04 20.89 0.45
N SER A 223 8.99 21.03 -0.47
CA SER A 223 9.28 22.28 -1.14
C SER A 223 8.12 22.59 -2.09
N SER A 224 7.13 23.35 -1.61
CA SER A 224 6.36 24.31 -2.39
C SER A 224 5.89 23.88 -3.79
N TYR A 225 5.39 22.64 -3.96
CA TYR A 225 4.70 22.22 -5.19
C TYR A 225 3.49 23.11 -5.54
N ARG A 226 3.08 24.01 -4.64
CA ARG A 226 2.08 25.05 -4.91
C ARG A 226 2.59 26.25 -5.72
N ASN A 227 3.90 26.46 -5.89
CA ASN A 227 4.43 27.71 -6.48
C ASN A 227 5.11 27.56 -7.84
N ALA A 228 5.23 26.36 -8.42
CA ALA A 228 5.65 26.20 -9.81
C ALA A 228 4.45 26.32 -10.77
N ALA A 229 3.60 27.33 -10.57
CA ALA A 229 2.79 27.85 -11.65
C ALA A 229 3.78 28.37 -12.70
N LYS A 230 4.07 27.54 -13.72
CA LYS A 230 4.88 27.94 -14.87
C LYS A 230 4.41 29.32 -15.31
N PRO A 231 5.28 30.35 -15.38
CA PRO A 231 4.87 31.64 -15.91
C PRO A 231 4.37 31.38 -17.33
N ARG A 232 3.06 31.60 -17.55
CA ARG A 232 2.47 31.61 -18.89
C ARG A 232 3.22 32.68 -19.68
N LYS A 233 4.21 32.27 -20.47
CA LYS A 233 4.79 33.11 -21.50
C LYS A 233 3.67 33.42 -22.48
N ASN A 234 3.11 34.62 -22.38
CA ASN A 234 2.20 35.19 -23.35
C ASN A 234 2.89 35.24 -24.72
N LYS A 235 2.77 34.17 -25.52
CA LYS A 235 3.02 34.24 -26.95
C LYS A 235 1.78 34.85 -27.60
N LYS A 236 1.80 36.19 -27.74
CA LYS A 236 1.04 36.86 -28.79
C LYS A 236 1.58 36.33 -30.13
N HIS A 237 0.75 35.63 -30.88
CA HIS A 237 0.90 35.59 -32.32
C HIS A 237 -0.49 35.53 -32.96
N ALA A 238 -0.85 36.63 -33.59
CA ALA A 238 -1.88 36.69 -34.60
C ALA A 238 -1.42 35.88 -35.82
N PHE A 239 -2.27 34.99 -36.34
CA PHE A 239 -2.44 34.84 -37.79
C PHE A 239 -3.75 34.12 -38.16
N LYS A 240 -4.19 34.40 -39.37
CA LYS A 240 -5.53 34.32 -39.97
C LYS A 240 -6.15 32.93 -40.11
N GLN A 241 -7.49 32.98 -40.20
CA GLN A 241 -8.42 32.02 -40.79
C GLN A 241 -7.89 31.32 -42.05
N ASN A 242 -8.17 30.02 -42.16
CA ASN A 242 -8.91 29.45 -43.28
C ASN A 242 -9.54 28.10 -42.88
N ALA A 243 -10.76 27.89 -43.38
CA ALA A 243 -11.61 26.74 -43.19
C ALA A 243 -11.16 25.53 -44.03
N LEU A 244 -11.42 24.32 -43.54
CA LEU A 244 -12.19 23.29 -44.26
C LEU A 244 -12.39 22.05 -43.37
N ASP A 245 -13.54 21.42 -43.62
CA ASP A 245 -14.18 20.30 -42.95
C ASP A 245 -13.31 19.04 -42.82
N ASP A 246 -13.51 18.30 -41.72
CA ASP A 246 -13.94 16.89 -41.82
C ASP A 246 -14.41 16.36 -40.46
N GLU A 247 -15.67 15.91 -40.45
CA GLU A 247 -16.33 15.18 -39.38
C GLU A 247 -15.69 13.81 -39.18
N VAL A 248 -15.22 13.51 -37.97
CA VAL A 248 -15.05 12.12 -37.52
C VAL A 248 -15.80 11.92 -36.21
N THR A 249 -17.00 11.38 -36.37
CA THR A 249 -17.92 10.92 -35.34
C THR A 249 -17.31 9.71 -34.61
N ILE A 250 -16.70 9.92 -33.45
CA ILE A 250 -16.33 8.82 -32.54
C ILE A 250 -17.58 8.42 -31.77
N ARG A 251 -18.19 7.31 -32.19
CA ARG A 251 -19.30 6.67 -31.48
C ARG A 251 -18.81 6.06 -30.17
N ASP A 252 -19.55 6.38 -29.11
CA ASP A 252 -19.47 5.81 -27.78
C ASP A 252 -19.45 4.29 -27.79
N SER A 253 -18.34 3.71 -27.32
CA SER A 253 -18.30 2.32 -26.88
C SER A 253 -18.79 2.28 -25.44
N LYS A 254 -20.08 1.95 -25.26
CA LYS A 254 -20.61 1.41 -24.00
C LYS A 254 -19.88 0.09 -23.74
N CYS A 255 -19.02 0.09 -22.73
CA CYS A 255 -18.49 -1.12 -22.14
C CYS A 255 -19.28 -1.35 -20.86
N ASP A 256 -20.43 -2.03 -21.01
CA ASP A 256 -21.01 -2.79 -19.92
C ASP A 256 -20.08 -3.99 -19.71
N ASP A 257 -19.43 -4.07 -18.55
CA ASP A 257 -18.76 -5.30 -18.12
C ASP A 257 -19.04 -5.51 -16.62
N PRO A 258 -19.38 -6.74 -16.20
CA PRO A 258 -19.96 -7.06 -14.92
C PRO A 258 -18.89 -7.02 -13.82
N ASP A 259 -19.32 -7.19 -12.56
CA ASP A 259 -18.50 -7.43 -11.38
C ASP A 259 -17.27 -8.33 -11.65
N VAL A 260 -16.15 -7.74 -12.05
CA VAL A 260 -14.85 -8.43 -12.07
C VAL A 260 -14.27 -8.30 -10.67
N LEU A 261 -14.59 -9.30 -9.87
CA LEU A 261 -14.01 -9.62 -8.57
C LEU A 261 -12.47 -9.50 -8.57
N LEU A 262 -11.98 -8.58 -7.73
CA LEU A 262 -10.81 -8.65 -6.84
C LEU A 262 -9.77 -9.77 -7.08
N SER A 263 -9.21 -9.87 -8.28
CA SER A 263 -8.03 -10.70 -8.53
C SER A 263 -6.81 -9.81 -8.72
N ASN A 264 -5.94 -9.83 -7.71
CA ASN A 264 -4.62 -9.25 -7.77
C ASN A 264 -3.83 -10.06 -8.81
N ARG A 265 -3.57 -9.52 -10.00
CA ARG A 265 -2.83 -10.21 -11.09
C ARG A 265 -1.41 -10.65 -10.70
N PHE A 266 -0.95 -10.27 -9.51
CA PHE A 266 0.30 -10.72 -8.91
C PHE A 266 0.22 -12.08 -8.21
N HIS A 267 -0.97 -12.68 -8.06
CA HIS A 267 -1.09 -14.04 -7.54
C HIS A 267 -0.36 -15.07 -8.42
N GLU A 268 -0.17 -14.78 -9.70
CA GLU A 268 0.53 -15.66 -10.64
C GLU A 268 2.06 -15.48 -10.62
N LEU A 269 2.57 -14.43 -9.96
CA LEU A 269 4.00 -14.08 -9.92
C LEU A 269 4.63 -14.22 -8.51
N LEU A 270 3.84 -14.58 -7.49
CA LEU A 270 4.22 -14.72 -6.07
C LEU A 270 3.79 -16.09 -5.55
#